data_AF-A0A351L832-F1
#
_entry.id   AF-A0A351L832-F1
#
_cell.length_a   1.000
_cell.length_b   1.000
_cell.length_c   1.000
_cell.angle_alpha   90.00
_cell.angle_beta   90.00
_cell.angle_gamma   90.00
#
_symmetry.space_group_name_H-M   'P 1'
#
loop_
_entity.id
_entity.type
_entity.pdbx_description
1 polymer ?
#
loop_
_entity_poly.entity_id
_entity_poly.type
_entity_poly.pdbx_seq_one_letter_code
_entity_poly.pdbx_strand_id
1 'polypeptide(L)'
;MLNKLEKNRGLTPKLWIAKGTMALAVAAVLLPACSNSLERSAQVPGGPPANVTTEEVTDNTNQLLGKTVTVRSQPIQKLGPSTFTISDREFFGSEPILVVNATGQPFVLPTDSGTPIQVTGQVRKFVVADVNRDYNLGLDPNLYVQYRDKPAIIAQSMALAPKPGELTSNPSQYYGKTLAVTGEVENISSPNVFTLDEDRLFGGQDLLVLHVKPTPRVTEGEKVAVTGVLRPFVVAELERDYDLTWDLNVKRKLEAEYSKKPVLVSTGVYPSAIPR
;
A
#
# COMPACT_ATOMS: atom_id res chain seq x y z
N MET A 1 68.91 28.96 -0.09
CA MET A 1 69.91 29.96 -0.55
C MET A 1 70.75 29.31 -1.64
N LEU A 2 70.83 29.97 -2.81
CA LEU A 2 71.73 29.75 -3.97
C LEU A 2 71.65 28.39 -4.72
N ASN A 3 71.07 28.34 -5.92
CA ASN A 3 71.58 28.80 -7.24
C ASN A 3 72.48 27.77 -7.95
N LYS A 4 71.97 27.21 -9.05
CA LYS A 4 72.61 27.17 -10.39
C LYS A 4 71.59 26.62 -11.38
N LEU A 5 70.95 27.40 -12.25
CA LEU A 5 71.48 27.95 -13.53
C LEU A 5 72.24 26.90 -14.34
N GLU A 6 71.61 26.37 -15.38
CA GLU A 6 72.09 26.61 -16.73
C GLU A 6 70.96 26.70 -17.76
N LYS A 7 71.25 27.55 -18.74
CA LYS A 7 70.40 28.22 -19.70
C LYS A 7 71.24 28.24 -20.97
N ASN A 8 70.72 27.74 -22.09
CA ASN A 8 70.80 28.36 -23.43
C ASN A 8 70.39 27.33 -24.48
N ARG A 9 69.30 27.58 -25.20
CA ARG A 9 69.21 28.40 -26.43
C ARG A 9 69.85 27.71 -27.63
N GLY A 10 68.97 27.34 -28.57
CA GLY A 10 69.08 27.88 -29.91
C GLY A 10 68.95 26.86 -31.03
N LEU A 11 68.29 27.34 -32.09
CA LEU A 11 68.39 26.92 -33.49
C LEU A 11 67.48 25.77 -33.95
N THR A 12 66.26 26.16 -34.33
CA THR A 12 65.60 25.66 -35.55
C THR A 12 66.49 25.94 -36.77
N PRO A 13 66.45 25.10 -37.83
CA PRO A 13 65.51 25.39 -38.91
C PRO A 13 64.95 24.18 -39.70
N LYS A 14 63.85 24.47 -40.42
CA LYS A 14 63.39 23.94 -41.72
C LYS A 14 63.34 22.41 -41.90
N LEU A 15 62.14 21.83 -41.86
CA LEU A 15 61.23 21.63 -43.02
C LEU A 15 61.80 20.61 -44.02
N TRP A 16 61.20 19.42 -44.08
CA TRP A 16 60.82 18.77 -45.33
C TRP A 16 59.58 17.91 -45.11
N ILE A 17 58.57 18.22 -45.93
CA ILE A 17 57.29 17.53 -46.02
C ILE A 17 57.52 16.33 -46.93
N ALA A 18 57.45 15.12 -46.38
CA ALA A 18 57.24 13.91 -47.15
C ALA A 18 55.86 13.35 -46.79
N LYS A 19 55.04 13.25 -47.82
CA LYS A 19 53.64 12.82 -47.79
C LYS A 19 53.55 11.40 -47.22
N GLY A 20 53.07 11.28 -45.99
CA GLY A 20 52.70 10.03 -45.35
C GLY A 20 51.19 10.01 -45.13
N THR A 21 50.54 9.06 -45.76
CA THR A 21 49.10 8.78 -45.74
C THR A 21 48.49 8.84 -44.33
N MET A 22 47.51 9.73 -44.13
CA MET A 22 46.63 9.75 -42.97
C MET A 22 45.79 8.47 -42.95
N ALA A 23 46.17 7.51 -42.10
CA ALA A 23 45.25 6.47 -41.65
C ALA A 23 44.38 7.09 -40.54
N LEU A 24 43.19 7.56 -40.91
CA LEU A 24 42.17 8.02 -39.98
C LEU A 24 41.55 6.79 -39.29
N ALA A 25 42.02 6.46 -38.09
CA ALA A 25 41.34 5.48 -37.24
C ALA A 25 40.09 6.14 -36.63
N VAL A 26 38.94 5.96 -37.26
CA VAL A 26 37.64 6.35 -36.70
C VAL A 26 37.28 5.34 -35.61
N ALA A 27 37.48 5.72 -34.34
CA ALA A 27 36.93 5.00 -33.22
C ALA A 27 35.41 5.28 -33.15
N ALA A 28 34.60 4.31 -33.58
CA ALA A 28 33.16 4.35 -33.39
C ALA A 28 32.84 4.12 -31.91
N VAL A 29 32.57 5.19 -31.17
CA VAL A 29 31.95 5.12 -29.84
C VAL A 29 30.48 4.79 -30.05
N LEU A 30 30.11 3.52 -29.85
CA LEU A 30 28.71 3.10 -29.75
C LEU A 30 28.14 3.65 -28.44
N LEU A 31 27.56 4.84 -28.49
CA LEU A 31 26.65 5.29 -27.44
C LEU A 31 25.35 4.49 -27.58
N PRO A 32 24.90 3.73 -26.57
CA PRO A 32 23.54 3.23 -26.55
C PRO A 32 22.64 4.47 -26.46
N ALA A 33 21.98 4.78 -27.58
CA ALA A 33 20.87 5.70 -27.58
C ALA A 33 19.82 5.11 -26.63
N CYS A 34 19.62 5.77 -25.49
CA CYS A 34 18.48 5.56 -24.61
C CYS A 34 17.22 5.85 -25.45
N SER A 35 16.67 4.82 -26.07
CA SER A 35 15.29 4.85 -26.51
C SER A 35 14.44 4.78 -25.25
N ASN A 36 13.59 5.79 -25.10
CA ASN A 36 12.66 5.94 -23.99
C ASN A 36 11.83 4.67 -23.85
N SER A 37 12.24 3.80 -22.92
CA SER A 37 11.42 2.74 -22.40
C SER A 37 10.36 3.39 -21.52
N LEU A 38 9.24 3.77 -22.16
CA LEU A 38 7.94 3.73 -21.51
C LEU A 38 7.81 2.34 -20.90
N GLU A 39 8.09 2.24 -19.61
CA GLU A 39 7.91 1.04 -18.81
C GLU A 39 6.43 0.69 -18.79
N ARG A 40 6.02 -0.08 -19.80
CA ARG A 40 4.83 -0.91 -19.72
C ARG A 40 5.10 -1.94 -18.64
N SER A 41 4.69 -1.65 -17.41
CA SER A 41 4.62 -2.64 -16.33
C SER A 41 3.68 -3.77 -16.79
N ALA A 42 4.25 -4.80 -17.39
CA ALA A 42 3.61 -6.09 -17.49
C ALA A 42 3.58 -6.65 -16.06
N GLN A 43 2.41 -6.59 -15.42
CA GLN A 43 2.23 -7.16 -14.09
C GLN A 43 2.57 -8.65 -14.13
N VAL A 44 3.58 -9.03 -13.36
CA VAL A 44 3.94 -10.41 -13.08
C VAL A 44 2.75 -11.08 -12.37
N PRO A 45 2.28 -12.26 -12.80
CA PRO A 45 1.32 -13.04 -12.04
C PRO A 45 1.89 -13.30 -10.63
N GLY A 46 1.25 -12.74 -9.60
CA GLY A 46 1.69 -12.86 -8.20
C GLY A 46 2.29 -11.60 -7.55
N GLY A 47 2.30 -10.44 -8.24
CA GLY A 47 2.60 -9.15 -7.60
C GLY A 47 1.53 -8.72 -6.58
N PRO A 48 1.86 -7.83 -5.62
CA PRO A 48 0.87 -7.28 -4.70
C PRO A 48 -0.29 -6.60 -5.46
N PRO A 49 -1.53 -6.68 -4.95
CA PRO A 49 -2.68 -6.10 -5.62
C PRO A 49 -2.48 -4.59 -5.84
N ALA A 50 -2.94 -4.09 -6.98
CA ALA A 50 -2.83 -2.67 -7.29
C ALA A 50 -3.78 -1.88 -6.38
N ASN A 51 -3.26 -0.86 -5.71
CA ASN A 51 -4.05 0.08 -4.95
C ASN A 51 -4.69 1.10 -5.88
N VAL A 52 -6.02 1.24 -5.85
CA VAL A 52 -6.78 2.10 -6.78
C VAL A 52 -7.95 2.77 -6.06
N THR A 53 -8.47 3.86 -6.63
CA THR A 53 -9.68 4.55 -6.14
C THR A 53 -10.95 3.96 -6.76
N THR A 54 -12.12 4.34 -6.23
CA THR A 54 -13.39 3.96 -6.87
C THR A 54 -13.57 4.63 -8.25
N GLU A 55 -13.06 5.84 -8.42
CA GLU A 55 -13.02 6.53 -9.71
C GLU A 55 -12.15 5.77 -10.72
N GLU A 56 -10.95 5.34 -10.32
CA GLU A 56 -10.06 4.61 -11.22
C GLU A 56 -10.64 3.26 -11.66
N VAL A 57 -11.33 2.55 -10.76
CA VAL A 57 -12.05 1.31 -11.11
C VAL A 57 -13.15 1.58 -12.15
N THR A 58 -13.83 2.71 -12.06
CA THR A 58 -14.90 3.09 -12.99
C THR A 58 -14.32 3.54 -14.33
N ASP A 59 -13.43 4.53 -14.32
CA ASP A 59 -12.88 5.18 -15.51
C ASP A 59 -11.93 4.28 -16.31
N ASN A 60 -11.16 3.45 -15.61
CA ASN A 60 -10.20 2.51 -16.20
C ASN A 60 -10.67 1.06 -16.14
N THR A 61 -11.98 0.81 -16.05
CA THR A 61 -12.58 -0.54 -15.96
C THR A 61 -11.90 -1.53 -16.91
N ASN A 62 -11.80 -1.21 -18.20
CA ASN A 62 -11.25 -2.12 -19.22
C ASN A 62 -9.80 -2.54 -18.95
N GLN A 63 -9.01 -1.68 -18.29
CA GLN A 63 -7.62 -1.96 -17.93
C GLN A 63 -7.50 -2.78 -16.63
N LEU A 64 -8.55 -2.76 -15.81
CA LEU A 64 -8.61 -3.41 -14.51
C LEU A 64 -9.41 -4.72 -14.53
N LEU A 65 -10.21 -4.98 -15.57
CA LEU A 65 -10.94 -6.24 -15.72
C LEU A 65 -10.04 -7.46 -15.55
N GLY A 66 -10.46 -8.36 -14.67
CA GLY A 66 -9.73 -9.59 -14.34
C GLY A 66 -8.57 -9.39 -13.36
N LYS A 67 -8.17 -8.15 -13.05
CA LYS A 67 -7.10 -7.85 -12.10
C LYS A 67 -7.62 -7.80 -10.67
N THR A 68 -6.78 -8.20 -9.72
CA THR A 68 -7.02 -7.99 -8.30
C THR A 68 -6.55 -6.59 -7.92
N VAL A 69 -7.45 -5.84 -7.30
CA VAL A 69 -7.20 -4.48 -6.80
C VAL A 69 -7.53 -4.39 -5.32
N THR A 70 -6.97 -3.39 -4.65
CA THR A 70 -7.33 -2.99 -3.28
C THR A 70 -7.89 -1.58 -3.32
N VAL A 71 -9.09 -1.41 -2.78
CA VAL A 71 -9.80 -0.14 -2.69
C VAL A 71 -10.10 0.15 -1.23
N ARG A 72 -9.76 1.35 -0.77
CA ARG A 72 -10.14 1.88 0.54
C ARG A 72 -11.21 2.94 0.33
N SER A 73 -12.44 2.68 0.77
CA SER A 73 -13.58 3.55 0.48
C SER A 73 -14.69 3.41 1.52
N GLN A 74 -15.69 4.29 1.47
CA GLN A 74 -16.80 4.28 2.41
C GLN A 74 -17.94 3.42 1.87
N PRO A 75 -18.48 2.48 2.68
CA PRO A 75 -19.71 1.80 2.32
C PRO A 75 -20.88 2.77 2.40
N ILE A 76 -21.74 2.77 1.38
CA ILE A 76 -22.86 3.73 1.29
C ILE A 76 -24.23 3.06 1.28
N GLN A 77 -24.36 1.83 0.76
CA GLN A 77 -25.65 1.14 0.71
C GLN A 77 -25.46 -0.38 0.76
N LYS A 78 -26.10 -1.03 1.73
CA LYS A 78 -26.25 -2.50 1.72
C LYS A 78 -27.41 -2.86 0.80
N LEU A 79 -27.15 -3.69 -0.21
CA LEU A 79 -28.18 -4.14 -1.16
C LEU A 79 -28.72 -5.52 -0.77
N GLY A 80 -27.86 -6.42 -0.29
CA GLY A 80 -28.23 -7.79 0.04
C GLY A 80 -27.30 -8.40 1.10
N PRO A 81 -27.47 -9.69 1.42
CA PRO A 81 -26.64 -10.39 2.41
C PRO A 81 -25.14 -10.35 2.09
N SER A 82 -24.80 -10.46 0.81
CA SER A 82 -23.42 -10.53 0.31
C SER A 82 -23.07 -9.40 -0.66
N THR A 83 -23.85 -8.32 -0.71
CA THR A 83 -23.63 -7.22 -1.67
C THR A 83 -23.91 -5.87 -1.07
N PHE A 84 -23.04 -4.92 -1.36
CA PHE A 84 -23.17 -3.51 -0.94
C PHE A 84 -22.40 -2.62 -1.92
N THR A 85 -22.57 -1.31 -1.82
CA THR A 85 -21.83 -0.35 -2.64
C THR A 85 -20.84 0.46 -1.81
N ILE A 86 -19.75 0.86 -2.45
CA ILE A 86 -18.73 1.78 -1.91
C ILE A 86 -18.58 3.00 -2.82
N SER A 87 -18.19 4.14 -2.24
CA SER A 87 -17.92 5.38 -2.98
C SER A 87 -17.00 6.30 -2.18
N ASP A 88 -16.13 6.99 -2.89
CA ASP A 88 -15.23 8.01 -2.33
C ASP A 88 -16.02 9.33 -2.22
N ARG A 89 -16.46 9.68 -1.00
CA ARG A 89 -17.31 10.86 -0.74
C ARG A 89 -16.67 12.21 -1.08
N GLU A 90 -15.35 12.23 -1.27
CA GLU A 90 -14.58 13.46 -1.53
C GLU A 90 -14.73 13.95 -2.98
N PHE A 91 -15.30 13.13 -3.87
CA PHE A 91 -15.50 13.46 -5.28
C PHE A 91 -17.00 13.51 -5.61
N PHE A 92 -17.52 14.71 -5.79
CA PHE A 92 -18.89 14.92 -6.27
C PHE A 92 -19.07 14.24 -7.64
N GLY A 93 -19.83 13.15 -7.69
CA GLY A 93 -20.15 12.43 -8.93
C GLY A 93 -19.47 11.08 -9.13
N SER A 94 -18.71 10.57 -8.15
CA SER A 94 -18.19 9.19 -8.24
C SER A 94 -19.33 8.18 -8.26
N GLU A 95 -19.41 7.37 -9.31
CA GLU A 95 -20.44 6.34 -9.42
C GLU A 95 -20.16 5.23 -8.40
N PRO A 96 -21.11 4.85 -7.54
CA PRO A 96 -20.87 3.82 -6.55
C PRO A 96 -20.56 2.47 -7.20
N ILE A 97 -19.51 1.81 -6.71
CA ILE A 97 -19.12 0.49 -7.19
C ILE A 97 -19.79 -0.58 -6.36
N LEU A 98 -20.34 -1.58 -7.04
CA LEU A 98 -20.87 -2.77 -6.41
C LEU A 98 -19.72 -3.65 -5.90
N VAL A 99 -19.78 -4.00 -4.62
CA VAL A 99 -18.93 -5.01 -4.00
C VAL A 99 -19.75 -6.27 -3.78
N VAL A 100 -19.23 -7.39 -4.27
CA VAL A 100 -19.78 -8.73 -4.04
C VAL A 100 -18.87 -9.44 -3.03
N ASN A 101 -19.39 -9.75 -1.85
CA ASN A 101 -18.71 -10.53 -0.85
C ASN A 101 -18.64 -12.01 -1.26
N ALA A 102 -17.52 -12.40 -1.86
CA ALA A 102 -17.21 -13.78 -2.22
C ALA A 102 -16.23 -14.45 -1.25
N THR A 103 -16.02 -13.86 -0.07
CA THR A 103 -15.07 -14.36 0.94
C THR A 103 -15.55 -15.62 1.66
N GLY A 104 -16.83 -15.97 1.51
CA GLY A 104 -17.48 -17.05 2.26
C GLY A 104 -17.75 -16.73 3.73
N GLN A 105 -17.38 -15.54 4.21
CA GLN A 105 -17.61 -15.08 5.58
C GLN A 105 -18.55 -13.86 5.58
N PRO A 106 -19.50 -13.77 6.53
CA PRO A 106 -20.29 -12.56 6.71
C PRO A 106 -19.38 -11.37 7.03
N PHE A 107 -19.66 -10.23 6.40
CA PHE A 107 -18.99 -8.96 6.71
C PHE A 107 -20.02 -7.98 7.26
N VAL A 108 -19.74 -7.48 8.47
CA VAL A 108 -20.58 -6.47 9.12
C VAL A 108 -20.04 -5.09 8.73
N LEU A 109 -20.82 -4.36 7.94
CA LEU A 109 -20.49 -2.99 7.57
C LEU A 109 -20.47 -2.10 8.81
N PRO A 110 -19.57 -1.10 8.88
CA PRO A 110 -19.56 -0.12 9.96
C PRO A 110 -20.91 0.61 10.01
N THR A 111 -21.42 0.82 11.23
CA THR A 111 -22.68 1.50 11.47
C THR A 111 -22.52 3.02 11.50
N ASP A 112 -21.32 3.50 11.86
CA ASP A 112 -20.97 4.89 11.66
C ASP A 112 -20.62 5.11 10.19
N SER A 113 -21.11 6.20 9.62
CA SER A 113 -20.83 6.54 8.23
C SER A 113 -19.38 6.97 8.02
N GLY A 114 -18.58 7.15 9.08
CA GLY A 114 -17.22 7.70 9.00
C GLY A 114 -16.18 6.66 8.61
N THR A 115 -16.28 5.46 9.17
CA THR A 115 -15.25 4.41 9.08
C THR A 115 -15.20 3.81 7.67
N PRO A 116 -14.09 4.00 6.93
CA PRO A 116 -13.90 3.34 5.66
C PRO A 116 -13.72 1.83 5.85
N ILE A 117 -13.82 1.10 4.74
CA ILE A 117 -13.42 -0.30 4.66
C ILE A 117 -12.34 -0.45 3.59
N GLN A 118 -11.52 -1.48 3.73
CA GLN A 118 -10.61 -1.92 2.67
C GLN A 118 -11.20 -3.17 2.03
N VAL A 119 -11.32 -3.15 0.71
CA VAL A 119 -11.80 -4.28 -0.11
C VAL A 119 -10.69 -4.66 -1.07
N THR A 120 -10.23 -5.92 -0.99
CA THR A 120 -9.31 -6.49 -1.98
C THR A 120 -10.03 -7.57 -2.75
N GLY A 121 -10.04 -7.46 -4.08
CA GLY A 121 -10.81 -8.36 -4.92
C GLY A 121 -10.59 -8.16 -6.41
N GLN A 122 -11.16 -9.05 -7.21
CA GLN A 122 -11.06 -8.99 -8.66
C GLN A 122 -12.09 -8.03 -9.25
N VAL A 123 -11.68 -7.14 -10.14
CA VAL A 123 -12.61 -6.30 -10.92
C VAL A 123 -13.22 -7.14 -12.04
N ARG A 124 -14.55 -7.18 -12.12
CA ARG A 124 -15.31 -7.87 -13.18
C ARG A 124 -16.46 -7.00 -13.65
N LYS A 125 -16.95 -7.25 -14.87
CA LYS A 125 -18.29 -6.80 -15.25
C LYS A 125 -19.32 -7.61 -14.48
N PHE A 126 -20.29 -6.93 -13.89
CA PHE A 126 -21.26 -7.59 -13.05
C PHE A 126 -22.38 -8.23 -13.89
N VAL A 127 -22.44 -9.56 -13.82
CA VAL A 127 -23.51 -10.37 -14.39
C VAL A 127 -24.00 -11.32 -13.30
N VAL A 128 -25.25 -11.14 -12.88
CA VAL A 128 -25.85 -11.90 -11.76
C VAL A 128 -25.75 -13.41 -11.97
N ALA A 129 -26.01 -13.88 -13.19
CA ALA A 129 -25.95 -15.30 -13.53
C ALA A 129 -24.54 -15.88 -13.35
N ASP A 130 -23.50 -15.13 -13.77
CA ASP A 130 -22.11 -15.55 -13.61
C ASP A 130 -21.71 -15.57 -12.13
N VAL A 131 -22.06 -14.53 -11.37
CA VAL A 131 -21.76 -14.46 -9.93
C VAL A 131 -22.45 -15.60 -9.16
N ASN A 132 -23.70 -15.90 -9.46
CA ASN A 132 -24.41 -17.00 -8.83
C ASN A 132 -23.82 -18.36 -9.19
N ARG A 133 -23.42 -18.56 -10.45
CA ARG A 133 -22.77 -19.80 -10.89
C ARG A 133 -21.41 -19.98 -10.21
N ASP A 134 -20.60 -18.93 -10.17
CA ASP A 134 -19.22 -19.00 -9.74
C ASP A 134 -19.09 -19.05 -8.20
N TYR A 135 -20.00 -18.41 -7.46
CA TYR A 135 -19.89 -18.23 -6.00
C TYR A 135 -21.09 -18.74 -5.19
N ASN A 136 -22.15 -19.24 -5.84
CA ASN A 136 -23.35 -19.78 -5.19
C ASN A 136 -24.02 -18.81 -4.19
N LEU A 137 -24.15 -17.53 -4.57
CA LEU A 137 -24.64 -16.46 -3.69
C LEU A 137 -26.17 -16.23 -3.74
N GLY A 138 -26.88 -16.85 -4.68
CA GLY A 138 -28.35 -16.75 -4.77
C GLY A 138 -28.88 -15.32 -4.97
N LEU A 139 -28.13 -14.46 -5.65
CA LEU A 139 -28.50 -13.08 -5.93
C LEU A 139 -29.75 -13.00 -6.82
N ASP A 140 -30.73 -12.18 -6.44
CA ASP A 140 -31.95 -11.91 -7.24
C ASP A 140 -31.64 -10.95 -8.40
N PRO A 141 -31.80 -11.36 -9.67
CA PRO A 141 -31.54 -10.50 -10.82
C PRO A 141 -32.28 -9.16 -10.82
N ASN A 142 -33.47 -9.08 -10.22
CA ASN A 142 -34.30 -7.87 -10.22
C ASN A 142 -33.71 -6.77 -9.33
N LEU A 143 -32.97 -7.13 -8.29
CA LEU A 143 -32.35 -6.18 -7.36
C LEU A 143 -31.15 -5.45 -7.98
N TYR A 144 -30.53 -6.03 -9.00
CA TYR A 144 -29.26 -5.54 -9.55
C TYR A 144 -29.34 -5.06 -11.01
N VAL A 145 -30.53 -4.75 -11.51
CA VAL A 145 -30.72 -4.27 -12.90
C VAL A 145 -29.82 -3.07 -13.21
N GLN A 146 -29.68 -2.13 -12.27
CA GLN A 146 -28.86 -0.92 -12.44
C GLN A 146 -27.34 -1.15 -12.39
N TYR A 147 -26.89 -2.34 -11.98
CA TYR A 147 -25.48 -2.71 -11.91
C TYR A 147 -25.07 -3.69 -13.02
N ARG A 148 -26.01 -4.12 -13.87
CA ARG A 148 -25.71 -5.04 -14.97
C ARG A 148 -24.65 -4.42 -15.90
N ASP A 149 -23.64 -5.22 -16.24
CA ASP A 149 -22.51 -4.86 -17.11
C ASP A 149 -21.62 -3.72 -16.60
N LYS A 150 -21.89 -3.17 -15.41
CA LYS A 150 -21.03 -2.20 -14.71
C LYS A 150 -19.87 -2.89 -14.00
N PRO A 151 -18.76 -2.19 -13.71
CA PRO A 151 -17.69 -2.73 -12.89
C PRO A 151 -18.20 -3.09 -11.49
N ALA A 152 -17.77 -4.25 -11.01
CA ALA A 152 -17.94 -4.68 -9.63
C ALA A 152 -16.64 -5.30 -9.13
N ILE A 153 -16.43 -5.22 -7.81
CA ILE A 153 -15.31 -5.87 -7.14
C ILE A 153 -15.84 -7.16 -6.51
N ILE A 154 -15.33 -8.30 -6.98
CA ILE A 154 -15.55 -9.57 -6.32
C ILE A 154 -14.54 -9.70 -5.18
N ALA A 155 -14.99 -9.42 -3.97
CA ALA A 155 -14.15 -9.32 -2.79
C ALA A 155 -13.59 -10.70 -2.40
N GLN A 156 -12.26 -10.77 -2.31
CA GLN A 156 -11.49 -11.90 -1.81
C GLN A 156 -11.10 -11.70 -0.33
N SER A 157 -10.95 -10.45 0.09
CA SER A 157 -10.82 -10.08 1.50
C SER A 157 -11.39 -8.70 1.77
N MET A 158 -11.81 -8.47 3.01
CA MET A 158 -12.32 -7.18 3.48
C MET A 158 -11.94 -6.97 4.94
N ALA A 159 -11.68 -5.71 5.30
CA ALA A 159 -11.41 -5.31 6.68
C ALA A 159 -12.00 -3.92 6.95
N LEU A 160 -12.31 -3.64 8.22
CA LEU A 160 -12.56 -2.26 8.64
C LEU A 160 -11.25 -1.49 8.50
N ALA A 161 -11.35 -0.24 8.07
CA ALA A 161 -10.18 0.56 7.77
C ALA A 161 -10.20 1.89 8.56
N PRO A 162 -10.26 1.85 9.91
CA PRO A 162 -10.20 3.06 10.72
C PRO A 162 -8.82 3.71 10.62
N LYS A 163 -8.72 4.93 11.11
CA LYS A 163 -7.44 5.65 11.21
C LYS A 163 -6.74 5.39 12.55
N PRO A 164 -5.40 5.56 12.64
CA PRO A 164 -4.66 5.40 13.90
C PRO A 164 -5.27 6.13 15.11
N GLY A 165 -5.64 7.40 14.97
CA GLY A 165 -6.23 8.24 16.01
C GLY A 165 -7.62 7.80 16.46
N GLU A 166 -8.43 7.25 15.54
CA GLU A 166 -9.72 6.63 15.88
C GLU A 166 -9.52 5.39 16.76
N LEU A 167 -8.49 4.60 16.46
CA LEU A 167 -8.14 3.40 17.22
C LEU A 167 -7.61 3.73 18.60
N THR A 168 -6.80 4.78 18.75
CA THR A 168 -6.27 5.20 20.04
C THR A 168 -7.30 5.92 20.91
N SER A 169 -8.23 6.66 20.31
CA SER A 169 -9.28 7.39 21.03
C SER A 169 -10.45 6.52 21.47
N ASN A 170 -10.84 5.52 20.68
CA ASN A 170 -11.90 4.59 21.04
C ASN A 170 -11.55 3.15 20.62
N PRO A 171 -10.59 2.51 21.30
CA PRO A 171 -10.11 1.18 20.92
C PRO A 171 -11.13 0.06 21.19
N SER A 172 -12.02 0.27 22.16
CA SER A 172 -12.96 -0.75 22.65
C SER A 172 -13.87 -1.30 21.56
N GLN A 173 -14.27 -0.46 20.60
CA GLN A 173 -15.11 -0.85 19.47
C GLN A 173 -14.37 -1.71 18.43
N TYR A 174 -13.03 -1.76 18.48
CA TYR A 174 -12.18 -2.38 17.47
C TYR A 174 -11.39 -3.58 17.97
N TYR A 175 -11.33 -3.82 19.28
CA TYR A 175 -10.59 -4.96 19.83
C TYR A 175 -11.08 -6.29 19.25
N GLY A 176 -10.11 -7.14 18.89
CA GLY A 176 -10.36 -8.47 18.30
C GLY A 176 -10.82 -8.44 16.84
N LYS A 177 -11.03 -7.27 16.23
CA LYS A 177 -11.39 -7.16 14.82
C LYS A 177 -10.15 -7.17 13.93
N THR A 178 -10.27 -7.74 12.74
CA THR A 178 -9.29 -7.59 11.67
C THR A 178 -9.45 -6.21 11.02
N LEU A 179 -8.35 -5.46 10.99
CA LEU A 179 -8.30 -4.08 10.52
C LEU A 179 -7.28 -3.92 9.40
N ALA A 180 -7.49 -2.88 8.57
CA ALA A 180 -6.53 -2.36 7.60
C ALA A 180 -6.28 -0.87 7.89
N VAL A 181 -5.22 -0.58 8.63
CA VAL A 181 -4.90 0.76 9.15
C VAL A 181 -3.87 1.41 8.25
N THR A 182 -4.17 2.58 7.73
CA THR A 182 -3.24 3.37 6.92
C THR A 182 -2.68 4.52 7.75
N GLY A 183 -1.38 4.74 7.67
CA GLY A 183 -0.71 5.84 8.37
C GLY A 183 0.74 6.02 7.90
N GLU A 184 1.37 7.08 8.40
CA GLU A 184 2.80 7.34 8.26
C GLU A 184 3.56 6.58 9.35
N VAL A 185 4.65 5.92 9.00
CA VAL A 185 5.50 5.19 9.94
C VAL A 185 6.32 6.17 10.75
N GLU A 186 6.19 6.10 12.07
CA GLU A 186 6.97 6.89 13.03
C GLU A 186 7.58 6.03 14.15
N ASN A 187 8.51 6.61 14.90
CA ASN A 187 9.04 6.10 16.16
C ASN A 187 9.50 4.63 16.11
N ILE A 188 10.25 4.25 15.07
CA ILE A 188 10.75 2.88 14.91
C ILE A 188 11.68 2.52 16.08
N SER A 189 11.18 1.71 17.00
CA SER A 189 11.89 1.29 18.22
C SER A 189 12.62 -0.03 18.04
N SER A 190 12.18 -0.86 17.09
CA SER A 190 12.87 -2.08 16.65
C SER A 190 12.36 -2.49 15.25
N PRO A 191 12.97 -3.48 14.58
CA PRO A 191 12.45 -3.99 13.30
C PRO A 191 10.99 -4.45 13.32
N ASN A 192 10.45 -4.75 14.51
CA ASN A 192 9.13 -5.30 14.72
C ASN A 192 8.18 -4.31 15.44
N VAL A 193 8.65 -3.11 15.79
CA VAL A 193 7.90 -2.18 16.64
C VAL A 193 8.10 -0.76 16.12
N PHE A 194 6.98 -0.13 15.75
CA PHE A 194 6.91 1.24 15.27
C PHE A 194 5.52 1.80 15.59
N THR A 195 5.30 3.09 15.38
CA THR A 195 3.98 3.71 15.48
C THR A 195 3.47 4.12 14.10
N LEU A 196 2.14 4.21 13.97
CA LEU A 196 1.48 4.82 12.83
C LEU A 196 0.83 6.12 13.25
N ASP A 197 1.17 7.21 12.57
CA ASP A 197 0.48 8.48 12.71
C ASP A 197 -0.53 8.73 11.57
N GLU A 198 -1.51 9.57 11.84
CA GLU A 198 -2.40 10.12 10.83
C GLU A 198 -1.75 11.28 10.09
N ASP A 199 -1.79 11.27 8.76
CA ASP A 199 -1.35 12.37 7.88
C ASP A 199 -2.19 13.69 8.04
N ARG A 200 -2.22 14.32 9.22
CA ARG A 200 -2.98 15.56 9.49
C ARG A 200 -2.32 16.48 10.52
N LEU A 201 -2.45 17.79 10.30
CA LEU A 201 -1.96 18.88 11.18
C LEU A 201 -2.48 18.84 12.64
N PHE A 202 -3.59 18.14 12.86
CA PHE A 202 -4.16 17.84 14.19
C PHE A 202 -4.50 16.35 14.22
N GLY A 203 -3.48 15.50 14.10
CA GLY A 203 -3.59 14.05 14.19
C GLY A 203 -4.05 13.58 15.58
N GLY A 204 -4.60 12.37 15.63
CA GLY A 204 -4.84 11.67 16.89
C GLY A 204 -3.52 11.20 17.53
N GLN A 205 -3.61 10.35 18.55
CA GLN A 205 -2.41 9.72 19.09
C GLN A 205 -1.93 8.60 18.15
N ASP A 206 -0.61 8.45 18.00
CA ASP A 206 -0.04 7.38 17.19
C ASP A 206 -0.47 6.01 17.72
N LEU A 207 -0.70 5.10 16.78
CA LEU A 207 -1.01 3.71 17.08
C LEU A 207 0.26 2.87 17.14
N LEU A 208 0.50 2.19 18.25
CA LEU A 208 1.57 1.20 18.33
C LEU A 208 1.28 0.02 17.40
N VAL A 209 2.23 -0.32 16.55
CA VAL A 209 2.22 -1.51 15.72
C VAL A 209 3.28 -2.49 16.23
N LEU A 210 2.85 -3.73 16.44
CA LEU A 210 3.71 -4.84 16.79
C LEU A 210 3.64 -5.89 15.69
N HIS A 211 4.78 -6.19 15.07
CA HIS A 211 4.89 -7.30 14.15
C HIS A 211 5.52 -8.52 14.84
N VAL A 212 4.84 -9.65 14.75
CA VAL A 212 5.21 -10.88 15.48
C VAL A 212 6.11 -11.81 14.69
N LYS A 213 6.33 -11.52 13.41
CA LYS A 213 7.28 -12.20 12.54
C LYS A 213 8.27 -11.17 11.99
N PRO A 214 9.28 -11.55 11.21
CA PRO A 214 10.06 -10.55 10.45
C PRO A 214 9.26 -10.08 9.21
N THR A 215 8.99 -8.78 9.09
CA THR A 215 8.41 -8.15 7.89
C THR A 215 9.48 -7.48 7.02
N PRO A 216 9.14 -7.07 5.78
CA PRO A 216 9.90 -6.04 5.08
C PRO A 216 10.21 -4.86 6.00
N ARG A 217 11.42 -4.31 5.87
CA ARG A 217 11.81 -3.13 6.63
C ARG A 217 10.95 -1.95 6.20
N VAL A 218 10.31 -1.31 7.17
CA VAL A 218 9.69 0.00 6.99
C VAL A 218 10.71 1.11 7.24
N THR A 219 10.51 2.26 6.62
CA THR A 219 11.30 3.47 6.89
C THR A 219 10.46 4.54 7.57
N GLU A 220 11.07 5.35 8.43
CA GLU A 220 10.44 6.52 9.01
C GLU A 220 9.89 7.44 7.90
N GLY A 221 8.68 7.95 8.07
CA GLY A 221 7.97 8.77 7.09
C GLY A 221 7.34 8.00 5.92
N GLU A 222 7.44 6.67 5.91
CA GLU A 222 6.81 5.84 4.89
C GLU A 222 5.31 5.73 5.14
N LYS A 223 4.49 5.99 4.11
CA LYS A 223 3.04 5.74 4.18
C LYS A 223 2.73 4.30 3.86
N VAL A 224 2.19 3.58 4.84
CA VAL A 224 1.90 2.15 4.74
C VAL A 224 0.45 1.83 5.08
N ALA A 225 -0.04 0.70 4.59
CA ALA A 225 -1.24 0.04 5.06
C ALA A 225 -0.84 -1.20 5.87
N VAL A 226 -1.17 -1.21 7.16
CA VAL A 226 -0.93 -2.31 8.07
C VAL A 226 -2.22 -3.09 8.29
N THR A 227 -2.18 -4.37 7.97
CA THR A 227 -3.27 -5.32 8.30
C THR A 227 -2.96 -6.00 9.62
N GLY A 228 -3.96 -6.23 10.46
CA GLY A 228 -3.74 -6.89 11.74
C GLY A 228 -4.97 -6.94 12.62
N VAL A 229 -4.75 -7.33 13.88
CA VAL A 229 -5.79 -7.38 14.91
C VAL A 229 -5.47 -6.40 16.03
N LEU A 230 -6.42 -5.55 16.39
CA LEU A 230 -6.26 -4.63 17.51
C LEU A 230 -6.42 -5.38 18.83
N ARG A 231 -5.48 -5.17 19.76
CA ARG A 231 -5.49 -5.76 21.11
C ARG A 231 -5.14 -4.71 22.16
N PRO A 232 -5.52 -4.91 23.42
CA PRO A 232 -4.90 -4.19 24.53
C PRO A 232 -3.41 -4.52 24.61
N PHE A 233 -2.57 -3.51 24.84
CA PHE A 233 -1.15 -3.75 25.07
C PHE A 233 -0.94 -4.27 26.50
N VAL A 234 -0.84 -5.59 26.59
CA VAL A 234 -0.51 -6.33 27.82
C VAL A 234 0.69 -7.21 27.51
N VAL A 235 1.88 -6.78 27.94
CA VAL A 235 3.15 -7.42 27.55
C VAL A 235 3.17 -8.91 27.85
N ALA A 236 2.75 -9.30 29.05
CA ALA A 236 2.72 -10.72 29.44
C ALA A 236 1.82 -11.58 28.53
N GLU A 237 0.72 -11.02 28.01
CA GLU A 237 -0.14 -11.73 27.06
C GLU A 237 0.51 -11.80 25.67
N LEU A 238 1.11 -10.70 25.20
CA LEU A 238 1.77 -10.66 23.89
C LEU A 238 3.00 -11.58 23.84
N GLU A 239 3.81 -11.60 24.90
CA GLU A 239 4.95 -12.51 25.04
C GLU A 239 4.49 -13.97 24.97
N ARG A 240 3.43 -14.32 25.72
CA ARG A 240 2.89 -15.68 25.74
C ARG A 240 2.26 -16.09 24.41
N ASP A 241 1.42 -15.22 23.84
CA ASP A 241 0.59 -15.57 22.67
C ASP A 241 1.41 -15.60 21.37
N TYR A 242 2.54 -14.89 21.31
CA TYR A 242 3.37 -14.77 20.12
C TYR A 242 4.83 -15.21 20.31
N ASP A 243 5.17 -15.81 21.45
CA ASP A 243 6.51 -16.31 21.79
C ASP A 243 7.61 -15.24 21.61
N LEU A 244 7.34 -14.03 22.12
CA LEU A 244 8.22 -12.88 21.91
C LEU A 244 9.29 -12.78 22.99
N THR A 245 10.55 -12.62 22.57
CA THR A 245 11.69 -12.35 23.45
C THR A 245 12.16 -10.91 23.27
N TRP A 246 11.69 -9.99 24.11
CA TRP A 246 12.03 -8.58 24.04
C TRP A 246 13.34 -8.28 24.78
N ASP A 247 14.12 -7.31 24.30
CA ASP A 247 15.16 -6.71 25.12
C ASP A 247 14.54 -6.02 26.34
N LEU A 248 15.18 -6.15 27.51
CA LEU A 248 14.64 -5.65 28.78
C LEU A 248 14.39 -4.13 28.75
N ASN A 249 15.23 -3.36 28.05
CA ASN A 249 15.05 -1.91 27.96
C ASN A 249 13.87 -1.54 27.06
N VAL A 250 13.72 -2.24 25.92
CA VAL A 250 12.58 -2.06 25.01
C VAL A 250 11.28 -2.40 25.73
N LYS A 251 11.25 -3.53 26.45
CA LYS A 251 10.10 -3.95 27.27
C LYS A 251 9.70 -2.87 28.27
N ARG A 252 10.65 -2.40 29.08
CA ARG A 252 10.39 -1.37 30.10
C ARG A 252 9.85 -0.07 29.50
N LYS A 253 10.39 0.36 28.35
CA LYS A 253 9.92 1.56 27.64
C LYS A 253 8.46 1.39 27.20
N LEU A 254 8.14 0.27 26.56
CA LEU A 254 6.79 0.03 26.05
C LEU A 254 5.76 -0.16 27.17
N GLU A 255 6.12 -0.84 28.26
CA GLU A 255 5.25 -0.94 29.44
C GLU A 255 4.97 0.43 30.05
N ALA A 256 5.97 1.32 30.11
CA ALA A 256 5.76 2.67 30.65
C ALA A 256 4.88 3.54 29.74
N GLU A 257 5.06 3.45 28.42
CA GLU A 257 4.42 4.34 27.44
C GLU A 257 3.06 3.85 26.94
N TYR A 258 2.87 2.53 26.86
CA TYR A 258 1.72 1.90 26.20
C TYR A 258 0.89 1.00 27.11
N SER A 259 1.16 0.91 28.42
CA SER A 259 0.30 0.13 29.32
C SER A 259 -1.17 0.54 29.16
N LYS A 260 -2.02 -0.44 28.85
CA LYS A 260 -3.48 -0.26 28.64
C LYS A 260 -3.86 0.58 27.41
N LYS A 261 -2.91 0.99 26.56
CA LYS A 261 -3.18 1.54 25.23
C LYS A 261 -3.43 0.40 24.23
N PRO A 262 -4.09 0.65 23.10
CA PRO A 262 -4.21 -0.35 22.04
C PRO A 262 -2.86 -0.58 21.34
N VAL A 263 -2.70 -1.80 20.83
CA VAL A 263 -1.63 -2.21 19.91
C VAL A 263 -2.25 -2.93 18.73
N LEU A 264 -1.82 -2.60 17.52
CA LEU A 264 -2.15 -3.36 16.32
C LEU A 264 -1.12 -4.47 16.15
N VAL A 265 -1.55 -5.72 16.39
CA VAL A 265 -0.71 -6.87 16.08
C VAL A 265 -0.79 -7.14 14.59
N SER A 266 0.28 -6.79 13.88
CA SER A 266 0.35 -6.79 12.43
C SER A 266 0.49 -8.21 11.86
N THR A 267 -0.33 -8.51 10.88
CA THR A 267 -0.22 -9.69 10.00
C THR A 267 0.51 -9.38 8.70
N GLY A 268 0.59 -8.10 8.30
CA GLY A 268 1.26 -7.68 7.08
C GLY A 268 1.30 -6.16 6.94
N VAL A 269 2.36 -5.67 6.29
CA VAL A 269 2.59 -4.26 5.98
C VAL A 269 2.76 -4.13 4.48
N TYR A 270 2.04 -3.19 3.88
CA TYR A 270 2.02 -2.96 2.44
C TYR A 270 2.18 -1.46 2.15
N PRO A 271 2.69 -1.08 0.97
CA PRO A 271 2.63 0.31 0.52
C PRO A 271 1.18 0.85 0.58
N SER A 272 1.01 2.07 1.06
CA SER A 272 -0.32 2.67 1.20
C SER A 272 -1.04 2.79 -0.15
N ALA A 273 -2.37 2.65 -0.09
CA ALA A 273 -3.26 2.81 -1.24
C ALA A 273 -3.67 4.26 -1.54
N ILE A 274 -3.27 5.19 -0.69
CA ILE A 274 -3.62 6.61 -0.82
C ILE A 274 -2.63 7.23 -1.83
N PRO A 275 -3.12 7.85 -2.93
CA PRO A 275 -2.28 8.61 -3.86
C PRO A 275 -1.48 9.68 -3.10
N ARG A 276 -0.24 9.94 -3.55
CA ARG A 276 0.59 11.03 -3.04
C ARG A 276 0.03 12.40 -3.43
#